data_AF-A0A3N5N5Z0-F1
#
_entry.id   AF-A0A3N5N5Z0-F1
#
_cell.length_a   1.000
_cell.length_b   1.000
_cell.length_c   1.000
_cell.angle_alpha   90.00
_cell.angle_beta   90.00
_cell.angle_gamma   90.00
#
_symmetry.space_group_name_H-M   'P 1'
#
loop_
_entity.id
_entity.type
_entity.pdbx_description
1 polymer ?
#
loop_
_entity_poly.entity_id
_entity_poly.type
_entity_poly.pdbx_seq_one_letter_code
_entity_poly.pdbx_strand_id
1 'polypeptide(L)' 'MSSEDTRSLLLEKFPALAGLAPSHLERLLSASQLRRAPAGASLFAPNQPCSGFPLLLRESVRVTKTSASGREILLY' A
#
# COMPACT_ATOMS: atom_id res chain seq x y z
N MET A 1 -6.16 -0.96 16.37
CA MET A 1 -5.69 0.30 15.76
C MET A 1 -6.92 1.01 15.27
N SER A 2 -7.21 2.19 15.82
CA SER A 2 -8.39 2.98 15.47
C SER A 2 -8.23 3.63 14.08
N SER A 3 -9.31 4.22 13.56
CA SER A 3 -9.26 5.01 12.32
C SER A 3 -8.36 6.25 12.47
N GLU A 4 -8.36 6.89 13.64
CA GLU A 4 -7.52 8.05 13.95
C GLU A 4 -6.02 7.69 13.99
N ASP A 5 -5.67 6.55 14.62
CA ASP A 5 -4.29 6.03 14.63
C ASP A 5 -3.79 5.78 13.19
N THR A 6 -4.67 5.24 12.35
CA THR A 6 -4.35 4.91 10.95
C THR A 6 -4.12 6.18 10.13
N ARG A 7 -4.95 7.21 10.31
CA ARG A 7 -4.78 8.52 9.67
C ARG A 7 -3.45 9.15 10.06
N SER A 8 -3.14 9.17 11.36
CA SER A 8 -1.89 9.75 11.86
C SER A 8 -0.67 9.06 11.27
N LEU A 9 -0.66 7.71 11.31
CA LEU A 9 0.42 6.91 10.73
C LEU A 9 0.56 7.09 9.22
N LEU A 10 -0.55 7.22 8.49
CA LEU A 10 -0.54 7.50 7.05
C LEU A 10 0.17 8.82 6.75
N LEU A 11 -0.17 9.88 7.48
CA LEU A 11 0.44 11.21 7.27
C LEU A 11 1.91 11.26 7.69
N GLU A 12 2.30 10.47 8.71
CA GLU A 12 3.70 10.30 9.09
C GLU A 12 4.52 9.63 7.98
N LYS A 13 4.01 8.54 7.37
CA LYS A 13 4.72 7.79 6.32
C LYS A 13 4.67 8.46 4.95
N PHE A 14 3.62 9.22 4.68
CA PHE A 14 3.42 9.92 3.41
C PHE A 14 3.15 11.42 3.63
N PRO A 15 4.17 12.21 4.04
CA PRO A 15 4.00 13.63 4.36
C PRO A 15 3.42 14.47 3.22
N ALA A 16 3.62 14.05 1.96
CA ALA A 16 3.03 14.70 0.80
C ALA A 16 1.48 14.74 0.84
N LEU A 17 0.83 13.79 1.53
CA LEU A 17 -0.62 13.77 1.72
C LEU A 17 -1.10 14.84 2.71
N ALA A 18 -0.23 15.36 3.59
CA ALA A 18 -0.58 16.41 4.53
C ALA A 18 -0.85 17.75 3.84
N GLY A 19 -0.34 17.94 2.62
CA GLY A 19 -0.62 19.12 1.80
C GLY A 19 -1.96 19.10 1.08
N LEU A 20 -2.73 18.01 1.17
CA LEU A 20 -4.03 17.91 0.55
C LEU A 20 -5.07 18.78 1.26
N ALA A 21 -5.98 19.37 0.50
CA ALA A 21 -7.18 19.97 1.07
C ALA A 21 -7.94 18.92 1.91
N PRO A 22 -8.55 19.30 3.05
CA PRO A 22 -9.20 18.35 3.95
C PRO A 22 -10.20 17.42 3.24
N SER A 23 -11.01 17.95 2.33
CA SER A 23 -12.00 17.16 1.57
C SER A 23 -11.36 16.09 0.66
N HIS A 24 -10.16 16.33 0.13
CA HIS A 24 -9.43 15.34 -0.66
C HIS A 24 -8.85 14.23 0.22
N LEU A 25 -8.35 14.58 1.40
CA LEU A 25 -7.88 13.59 2.37
C LEU A 25 -9.03 12.71 2.87
N GLU A 26 -10.19 13.28 3.19
CA GLU A 26 -11.38 12.50 3.59
C GLU A 26 -11.85 11.57 2.45
N ARG A 27 -11.84 12.04 1.20
CA ARG A 27 -12.17 11.19 0.05
C ARG A 27 -11.18 10.03 -0.10
N LEU A 28 -9.88 10.30 0.05
CA LEU A 28 -8.85 9.27 0.00
C LEU A 28 -9.05 8.22 1.10
N LEU A 29 -9.30 8.66 2.34
CA LEU A 29 -9.50 7.77 3.48
C LEU A 29 -10.77 6.92 3.31
N SER A 30 -11.87 7.51 2.85
CA SER A 30 -13.14 6.79 2.65
C SER A 30 -13.13 5.81 1.48
N ALA A 31 -12.37 6.09 0.42
CA ALA A 31 -12.19 5.17 -0.71
C ALA A 31 -11.12 4.07 -0.45
N SER A 32 -10.36 4.19 0.63
CA SER A 32 -9.27 3.26 0.96
C SER A 32 -9.73 2.11 1.85
N GLN A 33 -9.02 0.98 1.74
CA GLN A 33 -9.23 -0.18 2.62
C GLN A 33 -7.96 -0.47 3.41
N LEU A 34 -8.08 -0.54 4.74
CA LEU A 34 -6.98 -0.99 5.58
C LEU A 34 -6.84 -2.51 5.48
N ARG A 35 -5.74 -2.97 4.87
CA ARG A 35 -5.42 -4.41 4.76
C ARG A 35 -4.28 -4.78 5.69
N ARG A 36 -4.44 -5.87 6.44
CA ARG A 36 -3.38 -6.51 7.23
C ARG A 36 -3.01 -7.81 6.55
N ALA A 37 -1.71 -8.05 6.38
CA ALA A 37 -1.19 -9.23 5.72
C ALA A 37 -0.12 -9.88 6.61
N PRO A 38 -0.11 -11.21 6.76
CA PRO A 38 0.98 -11.91 7.43
C PRO A 38 2.26 -11.89 6.58
N ALA A 39 3.41 -12.15 7.21
CA ALA A 39 4.68 -12.28 6.50
C ALA A 39 4.57 -13.38 5.41
N GLY A 40 5.10 -13.09 4.22
CA GLY A 40 5.05 -13.99 3.07
C GLY A 40 3.73 -13.99 2.29
N ALA A 41 2.70 -13.24 2.73
CA ALA A 41 1.48 -13.09 1.96
C ALA A 41 1.73 -12.35 0.64
N SER A 42 1.17 -12.88 -0.46
CA SER A 42 1.14 -12.17 -1.74
C SER A 42 0.10 -11.04 -1.68
N LEU A 43 0.53 -9.80 -1.92
CA LEU A 43 -0.36 -8.64 -1.92
C LEU A 43 -1.10 -8.46 -3.26
N PHE A 44 -0.43 -8.80 -4.35
CA PHE A 44 -0.95 -8.84 -5.72
C PHE A 44 0.00 -9.66 -6.59
N ALA A 45 -0.51 -10.16 -7.73
CA ALA A 45 0.26 -10.96 -8.68
C ALA A 45 0.13 -10.41 -10.12
N PRO A 46 1.06 -10.75 -11.02
CA PRO A 46 0.93 -10.42 -12.44
C PRO A 46 -0.42 -10.87 -13.01
N ASN A 47 -0.95 -10.07 -13.95
CA ASN A 47 -2.23 -10.30 -14.64
C ASN A 47 -3.49 -10.25 -13.74
N GLN A 48 -3.38 -9.87 -12.47
CA GLN A 48 -4.55 -9.52 -11.67
C GLN A 48 -5.04 -8.10 -12.00
N PRO A 49 -6.37 -7.85 -11.95
CA PRO A 49 -6.89 -6.49 -12.05
C PRO A 49 -6.25 -5.56 -11.02
N CYS A 50 -5.79 -4.39 -11.46
CA CYS A 50 -5.22 -3.41 -10.55
C CYS A 50 -6.32 -2.85 -9.64
N SER A 51 -6.33 -3.27 -8.38
CA SER A 51 -7.35 -2.87 -7.40
C SER A 51 -7.03 -1.55 -6.69
N GLY A 52 -5.96 -0.86 -7.10
CA GLY A 52 -5.48 0.37 -6.47
C GLY A 52 -3.98 0.32 -6.13
N PHE A 53 -3.52 1.37 -5.46
CA PHE A 53 -2.12 1.55 -5.11
C PHE A 53 -1.92 1.31 -3.60
N PRO A 54 -1.08 0.34 -3.19
CA PRO A 54 -0.85 0.07 -1.77
C PRO A 54 0.02 1.14 -1.13
N LEU A 55 -0.44 1.68 0.00
CA LEU A 55 0.35 2.56 0.86
C LEU A 55 0.81 1.75 2.08
N LEU A 56 2.12 1.45 2.13
CA LEU A 56 2.69 0.63 3.19
C LEU A 56 2.84 1.44 4.48
N LEU A 57 2.09 1.07 5.52
CA LEU A 57 2.09 1.77 6.80
C LEU A 57 3.10 1.20 7.81
N ARG A 58 3.38 -0.11 7.74
CA ARG A 58 4.26 -0.83 8.66
C ARG A 58 4.99 -1.94 7.93
N GLU A 59 6.17 -2.28 8.43
CA GLU A 59 7.07 -3.31 7.90
C GLU A 59 7.53 -3.02 6.46
N SER A 60 8.09 -4.04 5.81
CA SER A 60 8.58 -3.99 4.44
C SER A 60 7.80 -4.96 3.54
N VAL A 61 7.84 -4.69 2.25
CA VAL A 61 7.34 -5.59 1.20
C VAL A 61 8.48 -5.93 0.27
N ARG A 62 8.51 -7.17 -0.20
CA ARG A 62 9.42 -7.62 -1.26
C ARG A 62 8.66 -7.58 -2.58
N VAL A 63 9.24 -6.96 -3.59
CA VAL A 63 8.66 -6.92 -4.93
C VAL A 63 9.56 -7.68 -5.88
N THR A 64 9.04 -8.76 -6.46
CA THR A 64 9.74 -9.53 -7.48
C THR A 64 8.99 -9.48 -8.81
N LYS A 65 9.74 -9.64 -9.89
CA LYS A 65 9.21 -9.86 -11.23
C LYS A 65 9.73 -11.19 -11.75
N THR A 66 8.83 -12.07 -12.17
CA THR A 66 9.18 -13.34 -12.81
C THR A 66 9.37 -13.13 -14.31
N SER A 67 10.52 -13.54 -14.83
CA SER A 67 10.81 -13.55 -16.26
C SER A 67 10.12 -14.73 -16.97
N ALA A 68 10.06 -14.69 -18.31
CA ALA A 68 9.49 -15.78 -19.10
C ALA A 68 10.22 -17.13 -18.91
N SER A 69 11.50 -17.11 -18.51
CA SER A 69 12.27 -18.31 -18.17
C SER A 69 12.05 -18.82 -16.75
N GLY A 70 11.17 -18.19 -15.96
CA GLY A 70 10.89 -18.55 -14.57
C GLY A 70 11.84 -17.95 -13.54
N ARG A 71 12.89 -17.24 -13.96
CA ARG A 71 13.82 -16.56 -13.03
C ARG A 71 13.14 -15.36 -12.38
N GLU A 72 13.25 -15.24 -11.06
CA GLU A 72 12.80 -14.07 -10.32
C GLU A 72 13.87 -12.97 -10.30
N ILE A 73 13.40 -11.73 -10.49
CA ILE A 73 14.19 -10.52 -10.39
C ILE A 73 13.64 -9.71 -9.21
N LEU A 74 14.47 -9.50 -8.19
CA LEU A 74 14.14 -8.60 -7.08
C LEU A 74 14.16 -7.15 -7.58
N LEU A 75 13.07 -6.41 -7.37
CA LEU A 75 12.98 -5.00 -7.68
C LEU A 75 13.26 -4.14 -6.43
N TYR A 76 12.64 -4.51 -5.30
CA TYR A 76 12.77 -3.86 -4.00
C TYR A 76 12.66 -4.89 -2.88
#